data_AF-A0A0K6H4R1-F1
#
_entry.id   AF-A0A0K6H4R1-F1
#
_cell.length_a   1.000
_cell.length_b   1.000
_cell.length_c   1.000
_cell.angle_alpha   90.00
_cell.angle_beta   90.00
_cell.angle_gamma   90.00
#
_symmetry.space_group_name_H-M   'P 1'
#
loop_
_entity.id
_entity.type
_entity.pdbx_description
1 polymer ?
#
loop_
_entity_poly.entity_id
_entity_poly.type
_entity_poly.pdbx_seq_one_letter_code
_entity_poly.pdbx_strand_id
1 'polypeptide(L)'
;MKRLLLLLAILIGLPAAGSVAAEQLTLCYHYGCDRQGRFDIRPETLQGLAARFAAAADAADEREAVREAVRALYADAARLLPIWQDKAGNGVDDSGDGRMDCIDHSENAVRMLDYLARHHWLRFHAPAGIVSRAPWLVNYHQGAALEETASRTRWVVDGWFYDFGALPAVVPLDVWKKGFSP
;
A
#
# COMPACT_ATOMS: atom_id res chain seq x y z
N MET A 1 -70.00 -11.11 -31.75
CA MET A 1 -69.21 -10.01 -31.17
C MET A 1 -67.96 -10.61 -30.55
N LYS A 2 -66.78 -10.32 -31.12
CA LYS A 2 -65.50 -11.01 -30.87
C LYS A 2 -64.93 -10.65 -29.49
N ARG A 3 -64.61 -11.65 -28.67
CA ARG A 3 -63.88 -11.49 -27.39
C ARG A 3 -62.39 -11.31 -27.71
N LEU A 4 -61.86 -10.13 -27.46
CA LEU A 4 -60.45 -9.77 -27.69
C LEU A 4 -59.64 -10.19 -26.44
N LEU A 5 -58.79 -11.21 -26.57
CA LEU A 5 -57.80 -11.56 -25.55
C LEU A 5 -56.67 -10.52 -25.58
N LEU A 6 -56.46 -9.79 -24.48
CA LEU A 6 -55.24 -9.00 -24.27
C LEU A 6 -54.11 -9.94 -23.82
N LEU A 7 -53.08 -10.08 -24.65
CA LEU A 7 -51.81 -10.70 -24.31
C LEU A 7 -51.00 -9.74 -23.44
N LEU A 8 -50.80 -10.10 -22.18
CA LEU A 8 -49.92 -9.40 -21.24
C LEU A 8 -48.47 -9.78 -21.57
N ALA A 9 -47.73 -8.90 -22.25
CA ALA A 9 -46.31 -9.09 -22.50
C ALA A 9 -45.53 -8.86 -21.20
N ILE A 10 -45.00 -9.93 -20.60
CA ILE A 10 -44.10 -9.87 -19.45
C ILE A 10 -42.72 -9.43 -19.97
N LEU A 11 -42.38 -8.15 -19.79
CA LEU A 11 -41.00 -7.68 -19.91
C LEU A 11 -40.20 -8.25 -18.74
N ILE A 12 -39.43 -9.32 -18.99
CA ILE A 12 -38.38 -9.78 -18.10
C ILE A 12 -37.26 -8.73 -18.15
N GLY A 13 -37.21 -7.84 -17.16
CA GLY A 13 -36.12 -6.89 -17.01
C GLY A 13 -34.80 -7.64 -16.81
N LEU A 14 -33.81 -7.40 -17.67
CA LEU A 14 -32.44 -7.84 -17.41
C LEU A 14 -31.96 -7.16 -16.12
N PRO A 15 -31.37 -7.89 -15.16
CA PRO A 15 -30.75 -7.25 -14.01
C PRO A 15 -29.61 -6.37 -14.52
N ALA A 16 -29.68 -5.07 -14.21
CA ALA A 16 -28.54 -4.18 -14.38
C ALA A 16 -27.38 -4.76 -13.57
N ALA A 17 -26.31 -5.19 -14.24
CA ALA A 17 -25.07 -5.56 -13.58
C ALA A 17 -24.63 -4.35 -12.76
N GLY A 18 -24.72 -4.45 -11.43
CA GLY A 18 -24.33 -3.38 -10.53
C GLY A 18 -22.85 -3.08 -10.76
N SER A 19 -22.53 -1.81 -11.01
CA SER A 19 -21.16 -1.32 -11.10
C SER A 19 -20.49 -1.59 -9.75
N VAL A 20 -19.55 -2.54 -9.70
CA VAL A 20 -18.69 -2.70 -8.54
C VAL A 20 -17.84 -1.44 -8.46
N ALA A 21 -17.97 -0.67 -7.38
CA ALA A 21 -17.19 0.54 -7.21
C ALA A 21 -15.69 0.19 -7.18
N ALA A 22 -14.86 0.94 -7.91
CA ALA A 22 -13.42 0.74 -7.89
C ALA A 22 -12.86 1.00 -6.49
N GLU A 23 -11.94 0.15 -6.05
CA GLU A 23 -11.26 0.33 -4.78
C GLU A 23 -10.22 1.43 -4.90
N GLN A 24 -10.19 2.35 -3.93
CA GLN A 24 -9.37 3.56 -3.99
C GLN A 24 -8.46 3.68 -2.77
N LEU A 25 -7.25 4.19 -3.00
CA LEU A 25 -6.34 4.65 -1.96
C LEU A 25 -5.87 6.08 -2.23
N THR A 26 -5.51 6.77 -1.16
CA THR A 26 -4.90 8.10 -1.22
C THR A 26 -3.49 8.01 -0.68
N LEU A 27 -2.51 8.46 -1.45
CA LEU A 27 -1.12 8.61 -1.02
C LEU A 27 -0.78 10.09 -0.88
N CYS A 28 0.21 10.39 -0.06
CA CYS A 28 0.84 11.70 0.01
C CYS A 28 2.23 11.67 -0.64
N TYR A 29 2.75 12.82 -1.04
CA TYR A 29 4.07 12.98 -1.63
C TYR A 29 4.50 14.46 -1.54
N HIS A 30 5.67 14.79 -2.08
CA HIS A 30 6.23 16.14 -2.18
C HIS A 30 6.86 16.67 -0.89
N TYR A 31 7.41 15.78 -0.07
CA TYR A 31 8.03 16.02 1.24
C TYR A 31 7.03 16.49 2.30
N GLY A 32 7.05 15.84 3.46
CA GLY A 32 6.16 16.16 4.59
C GLY A 32 4.67 16.01 4.29
N CYS A 33 4.30 15.14 3.35
CA CYS A 33 2.94 14.92 2.84
C CYS A 33 2.26 16.21 2.30
N ASP A 34 3.02 17.14 1.71
CA ASP A 34 2.50 18.42 1.21
C ASP A 34 1.42 18.24 0.13
N ARG A 35 1.55 17.21 -0.72
CA ARG A 35 0.57 16.87 -1.74
C ARG A 35 -0.07 15.53 -1.44
N GLN A 36 -1.31 15.38 -1.90
CA GLN A 36 -2.04 14.12 -1.82
C GLN A 36 -2.69 13.80 -3.16
N GLY A 37 -2.81 12.51 -3.45
CA GLY A 37 -3.37 12.02 -4.68
C GLY A 37 -4.13 10.72 -4.46
N ARG A 38 -5.33 10.65 -5.05
CA ARG A 38 -6.13 9.44 -5.05
C ARG A 38 -5.93 8.66 -6.34
N PHE A 39 -5.91 7.35 -6.24
CA PHE A 39 -5.83 6.44 -7.38
C PHE A 39 -6.75 5.25 -7.16
N ASP A 40 -7.22 4.67 -8.27
CA ASP A 40 -7.93 3.39 -8.26
C ASP A 40 -6.91 2.25 -8.26
N ILE A 41 -7.13 1.24 -7.42
CA ILE A 41 -6.38 -0.01 -7.46
C ILE A 41 -6.93 -0.82 -8.62
N ARG A 42 -6.04 -1.23 -9.52
CA ARG A 42 -6.45 -1.97 -10.71
C ARG A 42 -6.95 -3.36 -10.34
N PRO A 43 -7.93 -3.92 -11.08
CA PRO A 43 -8.43 -5.28 -10.82
C PRO A 43 -7.32 -6.34 -10.86
N GLU A 44 -6.34 -6.20 -11.76
CA GLU A 44 -5.23 -7.15 -11.86
C GLU A 44 -4.31 -7.07 -10.64
N THR A 45 -4.06 -5.86 -10.13
CA THR A 45 -3.32 -5.64 -8.88
C THR A 45 -4.07 -6.29 -7.73
N LEU A 46 -5.36 -6.01 -7.57
CA LEU A 46 -6.18 -6.56 -6.50
C LEU A 46 -6.17 -8.11 -6.50
N GLN A 47 -6.35 -8.72 -7.68
CA GLN A 47 -6.29 -10.18 -7.83
C GLN A 47 -4.90 -10.74 -7.48
N GLY A 48 -3.84 -10.07 -7.93
CA GLY A 48 -2.46 -10.46 -7.63
C GLY A 48 -2.16 -10.41 -6.13
N LEU A 49 -2.61 -9.35 -5.44
CA LEU A 49 -2.46 -9.23 -3.99
C LEU A 49 -3.22 -10.35 -3.26
N ALA A 50 -4.49 -10.58 -3.61
CA ALA A 50 -5.29 -11.63 -3.00
C ALA A 50 -4.63 -13.02 -3.13
N ALA A 51 -4.16 -13.37 -4.33
CA ALA A 51 -3.48 -14.63 -4.58
C ALA A 51 -2.17 -14.75 -3.78
N ARG A 52 -1.40 -13.66 -3.69
CA ARG A 52 -0.12 -13.64 -2.99
C ARG A 52 -0.26 -13.83 -1.49
N PHE A 53 -1.20 -13.13 -0.85
CA PHE A 53 -1.44 -13.29 0.59
C PHE A 53 -2.10 -14.63 0.95
N ALA A 54 -2.91 -15.19 0.04
CA ALA A 54 -3.43 -16.55 0.19
C ALA A 54 -2.32 -17.61 0.16
N ALA A 55 -1.25 -17.38 -0.63
CA ALA A 55 -0.14 -18.31 -0.78
C ALA A 55 0.91 -18.26 0.35
N ALA A 56 0.94 -17.21 1.18
CA ALA A 56 1.93 -17.08 2.25
C ALA A 56 1.77 -18.21 3.30
N ALA A 57 2.77 -19.04 3.55
CA ALA A 57 2.61 -20.15 4.49
C ALA A 57 2.82 -19.72 5.95
N ASP A 58 3.66 -18.69 6.15
CA ASP A 58 4.09 -18.23 7.47
C ASP A 58 4.33 -16.71 7.53
N ALA A 59 4.81 -16.23 8.67
CA ALA A 59 5.12 -14.83 8.90
C ALA A 59 6.25 -14.31 7.98
N ALA A 60 7.23 -15.13 7.61
CA ALA A 60 8.29 -14.70 6.70
C ALA A 60 7.75 -14.49 5.29
N ASP A 61 6.94 -15.43 4.79
CA ASP A 61 6.27 -15.30 3.50
C ASP A 61 5.35 -14.08 3.45
N GLU A 62 4.61 -13.80 4.54
CA GLU A 62 3.72 -12.64 4.60
C GLU A 62 4.50 -11.31 4.57
N ARG A 63 5.68 -11.24 5.18
CA ARG A 63 6.55 -10.05 5.05
C ARG A 63 7.02 -9.84 3.62
N GLU A 64 7.33 -10.90 2.90
CA GLU A 64 7.67 -10.83 1.47
C GLU A 64 6.44 -10.51 0.59
N ALA A 65 5.24 -10.91 1.02
CA ALA A 65 3.98 -10.47 0.42
C ALA A 65 3.74 -8.97 0.61
N VAL A 66 4.00 -8.44 1.81
CA VAL A 66 3.90 -7.01 2.13
C VAL A 66 4.83 -6.16 1.26
N ARG A 67 6.09 -6.57 1.07
CA ARG A 67 7.06 -5.85 0.22
C ARG A 67 6.54 -5.66 -1.19
N GLU A 68 6.06 -6.75 -1.77
CA GLU A 68 5.49 -6.77 -3.11
C GLU A 68 4.20 -5.97 -3.21
N ALA A 69 3.36 -6.02 -2.16
CA ALA A 69 2.13 -5.24 -2.11
C ALA A 69 2.38 -3.74 -2.15
N VAL A 70 3.34 -3.27 -1.33
CA VAL A 70 3.75 -1.86 -1.33
C VAL A 70 4.24 -1.43 -2.72
N ARG A 71 5.11 -2.22 -3.34
CA ARG A 71 5.60 -1.96 -4.71
C ARG A 71 4.46 -1.90 -5.73
N ALA A 72 3.54 -2.86 -5.70
CA ALA A 72 2.43 -2.93 -6.65
C ALA A 72 1.45 -1.76 -6.50
N LEU A 73 1.14 -1.36 -5.26
CA LEU A 73 0.27 -0.22 -4.98
C LEU A 73 0.92 1.10 -5.39
N TYR A 74 2.23 1.26 -5.21
CA TYR A 74 2.96 2.41 -5.75
C TYR A 74 2.95 2.43 -7.27
N ALA A 75 3.09 1.28 -7.94
CA ALA A 75 3.03 1.20 -9.40
C ALA A 75 1.66 1.63 -9.94
N ASP A 76 0.57 1.27 -9.25
CA ASP A 76 -0.77 1.75 -9.60
C ASP A 76 -0.92 3.25 -9.40
N ALA A 77 -0.46 3.77 -8.26
CA ALA A 77 -0.49 5.19 -7.96
C ALA A 77 0.32 6.03 -8.95
N ALA A 78 1.51 5.57 -9.36
CA ALA A 78 2.40 6.27 -10.28
C ALA A 78 1.86 6.43 -11.71
N ARG A 79 0.77 5.73 -12.06
CA ARG A 79 0.06 5.98 -13.32
C ARG A 79 -0.66 7.33 -13.35
N LEU A 80 -0.99 7.88 -12.18
CA LEU A 80 -1.75 9.11 -12.00
C LEU A 80 -0.99 10.17 -11.21
N LEU A 81 -0.09 9.76 -10.32
CA LEU A 81 0.72 10.62 -9.47
C LEU A 81 2.15 10.68 -9.99
N PRO A 82 2.86 11.82 -9.86
CA PRO A 82 4.22 11.98 -10.37
C PRO A 82 5.28 11.20 -9.57
N ILE A 83 4.87 10.34 -8.62
CA ILE A 83 5.76 9.63 -7.67
C ILE A 83 6.76 8.68 -8.32
N TRP A 84 6.64 8.38 -9.61
CA TRP A 84 7.69 7.68 -10.36
C TRP A 84 9.00 8.48 -10.45
N GLN A 85 8.96 9.78 -10.18
CA GLN A 85 10.14 10.66 -10.14
C GLN A 85 10.95 10.50 -8.85
N ASP A 86 10.39 9.84 -7.85
CA ASP A 86 10.99 9.64 -6.53
C ASP A 86 12.35 8.92 -6.59
N LYS A 87 13.24 9.28 -5.66
CA LYS A 87 14.63 8.84 -5.60
C LYS A 87 14.96 8.29 -4.22
N ALA A 88 15.94 7.38 -4.19
CA ALA A 88 16.47 6.88 -2.93
C ALA A 88 17.01 8.01 -2.04
N GLY A 89 16.48 8.10 -0.83
CA GLY A 89 16.89 9.09 0.16
C GLY A 89 16.50 10.52 -0.20
N ASN A 90 16.98 11.49 0.59
CA ASN A 90 16.77 12.91 0.33
C ASN A 90 18.02 13.53 -0.30
N GLY A 91 18.29 13.17 -1.56
CA GLY A 91 19.44 13.65 -2.32
C GLY A 91 19.37 15.15 -2.64
N VAL A 92 20.52 15.77 -2.92
CA VAL A 92 20.63 17.21 -3.24
C VAL A 92 19.89 17.57 -4.54
N ASP A 93 19.75 16.62 -5.46
CA ASP A 93 19.09 16.79 -6.76
C ASP A 93 17.65 16.24 -6.77
N ASP A 94 17.05 16.00 -5.60
CA ASP A 94 15.67 15.51 -5.50
C ASP A 94 14.65 16.65 -5.69
N SER A 95 14.57 17.15 -6.93
CA SER A 95 13.70 18.26 -7.32
C SER A 95 12.41 17.81 -8.00
N GLY A 96 12.17 16.50 -8.14
CA GLY A 96 10.99 15.96 -8.81
C GLY A 96 9.69 16.38 -8.10
N ASP A 97 8.60 16.53 -8.87
CA ASP A 97 7.30 16.86 -8.28
C ASP A 97 6.76 15.73 -7.41
N GLY A 98 7.12 14.49 -7.75
CA GLY A 98 6.71 13.29 -7.02
C GLY A 98 7.68 12.79 -5.97
N ARG A 99 8.73 13.56 -5.65
CA ARG A 99 9.70 13.20 -4.61
C ARG A 99 9.04 12.85 -3.28
N MET A 100 9.61 11.90 -2.55
CA MET A 100 9.11 11.45 -1.26
C MET A 100 10.22 11.41 -0.21
N ASP A 101 9.95 12.01 0.95
CA ASP A 101 10.85 11.89 2.10
C ASP A 101 10.44 10.73 3.01
N CYS A 102 11.15 10.56 4.13
CA CYS A 102 10.84 9.52 5.10
C CYS A 102 9.41 9.61 5.67
N ILE A 103 8.82 10.81 5.74
CA ILE A 103 7.45 11.02 6.25
C ILE A 103 6.47 10.50 5.20
N ASP A 104 6.63 10.91 3.95
CA ASP A 104 5.79 10.47 2.84
C ASP A 104 5.75 8.94 2.73
N HIS A 105 6.93 8.31 2.69
CA HIS A 105 7.02 6.85 2.60
C HIS A 105 6.36 6.14 3.78
N SER A 106 6.55 6.66 5.00
CA SER A 106 6.02 6.03 6.22
C SER A 106 4.50 6.13 6.29
N GLU A 107 3.94 7.30 6.02
CA GLU A 107 2.50 7.54 5.99
C GLU A 107 1.82 6.70 4.90
N ASN A 108 2.41 6.65 3.70
CA ASN A 108 1.90 5.81 2.62
C ASN A 108 1.98 4.33 2.96
N ALA A 109 3.09 3.85 3.53
CA ALA A 109 3.22 2.46 3.95
C ALA A 109 2.19 2.10 5.02
N VAL A 110 1.92 2.98 6.01
CA VAL A 110 0.83 2.75 6.98
C VAL A 110 -0.52 2.61 6.29
N ARG A 111 -0.88 3.52 5.36
CA ARG A 111 -2.15 3.45 4.62
C ARG A 111 -2.29 2.15 3.82
N MET A 112 -1.19 1.70 3.19
CA MET A 112 -1.15 0.44 2.46
C MET A 112 -1.29 -0.75 3.41
N LEU A 113 -0.59 -0.78 4.54
CA LEU A 113 -0.71 -1.85 5.53
C LEU A 113 -2.14 -1.93 6.11
N ASP A 114 -2.74 -0.78 6.42
CA ASP A 114 -4.13 -0.71 6.88
C ASP A 114 -5.11 -1.20 5.82
N TYR A 115 -4.84 -0.91 4.54
CA TYR A 115 -5.61 -1.47 3.43
C TYR A 115 -5.54 -2.99 3.42
N LEU A 116 -4.34 -3.57 3.44
CA LEU A 116 -4.15 -5.03 3.45
C LEU A 116 -4.84 -5.68 4.68
N ALA A 117 -4.80 -5.02 5.84
CA ALA A 117 -5.47 -5.48 7.05
C ALA A 117 -7.00 -5.49 6.91
N ARG A 118 -7.59 -4.46 6.30
CA ARG A 118 -9.05 -4.38 6.07
C ARG A 118 -9.55 -5.47 5.11
N HIS A 119 -8.69 -5.98 4.22
CA HIS A 119 -8.99 -7.13 3.37
C HIS A 119 -8.79 -8.48 4.07
N HIS A 120 -8.38 -8.49 5.34
CA HIS A 120 -8.02 -9.71 6.07
C HIS A 120 -6.90 -10.52 5.41
N TRP A 121 -6.03 -9.85 4.64
CA TRP A 121 -4.91 -10.49 3.96
C TRP A 121 -3.70 -10.69 4.85
N LEU A 122 -3.56 -9.88 5.90
CA LEU A 122 -2.56 -10.08 6.95
C LEU A 122 -3.09 -11.09 7.97
N ARG A 123 -2.56 -12.31 7.95
CA ARG A 123 -2.87 -13.41 8.88
C ARG A 123 -1.86 -13.51 10.03
N PHE A 124 -0.61 -13.16 9.78
CA PHE A 124 0.48 -13.30 10.74
C PHE A 124 0.86 -11.97 11.41
N HIS A 125 0.48 -10.84 10.82
CA HIS A 125 0.83 -9.52 11.32
C HIS A 125 -0.37 -8.56 11.40
N ALA A 126 -0.16 -7.46 12.12
CA ALA A 126 -1.05 -6.31 12.15
C ALA A 126 -0.25 -5.01 11.92
N PRO A 127 -0.85 -4.00 11.25
CA PRO A 127 -0.26 -2.67 11.19
C PRO A 127 -0.09 -2.10 12.60
N ALA A 128 1.06 -1.48 12.87
CA ALA A 128 1.42 -0.95 14.18
C ALA A 128 1.78 0.55 14.16
N GLY A 129 1.33 1.26 13.11
CA GLY A 129 1.48 2.70 12.95
C GLY A 129 2.90 3.14 12.60
N ILE A 130 3.21 4.41 12.87
CA ILE A 130 4.52 5.01 12.60
C ILE A 130 5.48 4.69 13.74
N VAL A 131 6.73 4.36 13.38
CA VAL A 131 7.87 4.31 14.29
C VAL A 131 8.95 5.28 13.83
N SER A 132 9.73 5.79 14.78
CA SER A 132 10.82 6.72 14.51
C SER A 132 12.13 6.32 15.18
N ARG A 133 13.22 6.79 14.59
CA ARG A 133 14.58 6.75 15.15
C ARG A 133 15.28 8.09 14.94
N ALA A 134 16.19 8.41 15.85
CA ALA A 134 17.11 9.54 15.76
C ALA A 134 18.44 9.11 16.41
N PRO A 135 19.20 8.20 15.76
CA PRO A 135 20.45 7.72 16.31
C PRO A 135 21.40 8.90 16.57
N TRP A 136 21.93 9.01 17.80
CA TRP A 136 22.78 10.12 18.22
C TRP A 136 22.12 11.50 18.18
N LEU A 137 20.77 11.57 18.29
CA LEU A 137 19.97 12.80 18.20
C LEU A 137 20.07 13.54 16.85
N VAL A 138 20.60 12.87 15.82
CA VAL A 138 20.67 13.33 14.43
C VAL A 138 19.96 12.30 13.53
N ASN A 139 19.77 12.63 12.24
CA ASN A 139 19.19 11.72 11.24
C ASN A 139 17.83 11.17 11.66
N TYR A 140 16.90 12.08 11.99
CA TYR A 140 15.52 11.71 12.23
C TYR A 140 14.97 10.95 11.02
N HIS A 141 14.40 9.78 11.28
CA HIS A 141 13.85 8.91 10.25
C HIS A 141 12.58 8.24 10.76
N GLN A 142 11.59 8.11 9.89
CA GLN A 142 10.33 7.41 10.14
C GLN A 142 10.27 6.11 9.32
N GLY A 143 9.45 5.17 9.79
CA GLY A 143 9.06 3.99 9.04
C GLY A 143 7.67 3.50 9.48
N ALA A 144 7.04 2.66 8.67
CA ALA A 144 5.78 2.00 9.06
C ALA A 144 6.07 0.70 9.82
N ALA A 145 5.43 0.50 10.95
CA ALA A 145 5.60 -0.71 11.75
C ALA A 145 4.57 -1.79 11.39
N LEU A 146 5.05 -3.02 11.34
CA LEU A 146 4.28 -4.24 11.16
C LEU A 146 4.59 -5.17 12.34
N GLU A 147 3.59 -5.52 13.13
CA GLU A 147 3.76 -6.32 14.33
C GLU A 147 3.29 -7.75 14.09
N GLU A 148 4.17 -8.72 14.32
CA GLU A 148 3.81 -10.14 14.24
C GLU A 148 2.92 -10.53 15.42
N THR A 149 1.77 -11.11 15.13
CA THR A 149 0.73 -11.40 16.12
C THR A 149 1.20 -12.40 17.17
N ALA A 150 1.90 -13.47 16.75
CA ALA A 150 2.31 -14.56 17.63
C ALA A 150 3.49 -14.17 18.54
N SER A 151 4.55 -13.60 17.97
CA SER A 151 5.79 -13.29 18.70
C SER A 151 5.80 -11.89 19.31
N ARG A 152 4.89 -11.01 18.87
CA ARG A 152 4.89 -9.56 19.17
C ARG A 152 6.13 -8.84 18.64
N THR A 153 6.92 -9.49 17.79
CA THR A 153 8.08 -8.89 17.14
C THR A 153 7.62 -7.82 16.17
N ARG A 154 8.25 -6.65 16.23
CA ARG A 154 7.97 -5.55 15.31
C ARG A 154 9.00 -5.51 14.20
N TRP A 155 8.49 -5.30 13.00
CA TRP A 155 9.24 -5.09 11.78
C TRP A 155 8.95 -3.68 11.27
N VAL A 156 9.88 -3.11 10.52
CA VAL A 156 9.73 -1.81 9.87
C VAL A 156 9.67 -2.03 8.38
N VAL A 157 8.61 -1.55 7.74
CA VAL A 157 8.45 -1.44 6.29
C VAL A 157 8.89 -0.04 5.88
N ASP A 158 9.99 0.04 5.13
CA ASP A 158 10.66 1.31 4.82
C ASP A 158 11.10 1.35 3.35
N GLY A 159 10.43 2.20 2.57
CA GLY A 159 10.71 2.39 1.15
C GLY A 159 11.76 3.45 0.84
N TRP A 160 12.13 4.27 1.81
CA TRP A 160 12.92 5.50 1.59
C TRP A 160 14.35 5.23 1.07
N PHE A 161 14.90 4.05 1.31
CA PHE A 161 16.30 3.74 0.95
C PHE A 161 16.55 3.48 -0.52
N TYR A 162 15.50 3.33 -1.35
CA TYR A 162 15.64 2.80 -2.70
C TYR A 162 14.90 3.66 -3.72
N ASP A 163 15.37 3.62 -4.98
CA ASP A 163 14.69 4.29 -6.08
C ASP A 163 13.29 3.72 -6.30
N PHE A 164 12.42 4.55 -6.89
CA PHE A 164 11.06 4.17 -7.22
C PHE A 164 10.98 2.81 -7.95
N GLY A 165 10.07 1.95 -7.48
CA GLY A 165 9.83 0.62 -8.05
C GLY A 165 10.64 -0.52 -7.40
N ALA A 166 11.58 -0.19 -6.51
CA ALA A 166 12.23 -1.20 -5.67
C ALA A 166 11.29 -1.76 -4.58
N LEU A 167 11.64 -2.92 -4.04
CA LEU A 167 10.96 -3.47 -2.87
C LEU A 167 11.39 -2.70 -1.61
N PRO A 168 10.46 -2.32 -0.71
CA PRO A 168 10.85 -1.69 0.55
C PRO A 168 11.69 -2.65 1.40
N ALA A 169 12.50 -2.10 2.29
CA ALA A 169 13.13 -2.87 3.34
C ALA A 169 12.05 -3.34 4.33
N VAL A 170 12.14 -4.61 4.76
CA VAL A 170 11.35 -5.14 5.88
C VAL A 170 12.31 -5.79 6.86
N VAL A 171 12.61 -5.08 7.94
CA VAL A 171 13.68 -5.46 8.89
C VAL A 171 13.17 -5.37 10.33
N PRO A 172 13.73 -6.14 11.28
CA PRO A 172 13.36 -6.04 12.68
C PRO A 172 13.54 -4.61 13.23
N LEU A 173 12.60 -4.16 14.05
CA LEU A 173 12.58 -2.80 14.59
C LEU A 173 13.84 -2.48 15.41
N ASP A 174 14.38 -3.44 16.15
CA ASP A 174 15.58 -3.26 16.97
C ASP A 174 16.84 -3.11 16.10
N VAL A 175 16.91 -3.81 14.98
CA VAL A 175 17.95 -3.63 13.95
C VAL A 175 17.80 -2.25 13.29
N TRP A 176 16.58 -1.88 12.90
CA TRP A 176 16.31 -0.58 12.30
C TRP A 176 16.67 0.58 13.25
N LYS A 177 16.31 0.50 14.53
CA LYS A 177 16.63 1.54 15.53
C LYS A 177 18.13 1.80 15.71
N LYS A 178 19.01 0.83 15.37
CA LYS A 178 20.47 0.94 15.48
C LYS A 178 21.12 1.68 14.29
N GLY A 179 20.34 2.24 13.37
CA GLY A 179 20.86 2.98 12.22
C GLY A 179 21.05 2.13 10.97
N PHE A 180 20.25 1.06 10.81
CA PHE A 180 20.18 0.28 9.57
C PHE A 180 20.12 1.18 8.32
N SER A 181 21.00 0.90 7.36
CA SER A 181 20.96 1.36 5.98
C SER A 181 21.36 0.15 5.12
N PRO A 182 20.58 -0.21 4.10
CA PRO A 182 20.91 -1.31 3.20
C PRO A 182 22.13 -1.02 2.32
#